data_AF-A0A5P6PGE0-F1
#
_entry.id   AF-A0A5P6PGE0-F1
#
_cell.length_a   1.000
_cell.length_b   1.000
_cell.length_c   1.000
_cell.angle_alpha   90.00
_cell.angle_beta   90.00
_cell.angle_gamma   90.00
#
_symmetry.space_group_name_H-M   'P 1'
#
loop_
_entity.id
_entity.type
_entity.pdbx_description
1 polymer ?
#
loop_
_entity_poly.entity_id
_entity_poly.type
_entity_poly.pdbx_seq_one_letter_code
_entity_poly.pdbx_strand_id
1 'polypeptide(L)'
;MRRQEQRNVYIHNDLDSAAFYFNERIKKRLAEDDRDGIAYECMALATMCAFTWEAYLNFYGFKLLKAFRNERWPLHRKSHHVFQKLKIKPDWPTRPYLSIRNLTTVRNMLAHGKPVEETIDKIEEGSPSEIDRQRIDLSGKWQEFCTTDKVLEQYEDLQKVWEQMFKASGLGPFDTMSHGQGGVEYIEDVEVTEVITKKAAFGKGLAKPAKS
;
A
#
# COMPACT_ATOMS: atom_id res chain seq x y z
N MET A 1 25.03 -29.64 -1.82
CA MET A 1 23.64 -29.32 -2.27
C MET A 1 23.49 -27.81 -2.43
N ARG A 2 22.63 -27.37 -3.36
CA ARG A 2 22.19 -25.98 -3.52
C ARG A 2 20.70 -25.87 -3.31
N ARG A 3 20.28 -24.85 -2.56
CA ARG A 3 18.88 -24.49 -2.35
C ARG A 3 18.61 -23.17 -3.05
N GLN A 4 17.55 -23.12 -3.85
CA GLN A 4 17.05 -21.89 -4.45
C GLN A 4 15.59 -21.71 -4.06
N GLU A 5 15.27 -20.51 -3.59
CA GLU A 5 13.90 -20.12 -3.21
C GLU A 5 13.60 -18.76 -3.84
N GLN A 6 12.40 -18.62 -4.39
CA GLN A 6 11.87 -17.41 -4.98
C GLN A 6 10.54 -17.08 -4.31
N ARG A 7 10.34 -15.80 -3.99
CA ARG A 7 9.09 -15.29 -3.43
C ARG A 7 8.62 -14.07 -4.21
N ASN A 8 7.34 -14.06 -4.56
CA ASN A 8 6.60 -12.94 -5.11
C ASN A 8 5.65 -12.42 -4.04
N VAL A 9 5.85 -11.18 -3.61
CA VAL A 9 5.01 -10.53 -2.59
C VAL A 9 4.33 -9.32 -3.23
N TYR A 10 3.00 -9.32 -3.21
CA TYR A 10 2.18 -8.29 -3.83
C TYR A 10 1.24 -7.66 -2.78
N ILE A 11 1.74 -6.61 -2.13
CA ILE A 11 1.08 -5.91 -1.01
C ILE A 11 -0.28 -5.29 -1.36
N HIS A 12 -0.57 -5.11 -2.65
CA HIS A 12 -1.89 -4.61 -3.06
C HIS A 12 -3.03 -5.53 -2.63
N ASN A 13 -2.79 -6.85 -2.53
CA ASN A 13 -3.80 -7.80 -2.04
C ASN A 13 -4.13 -7.57 -0.56
N ASP A 14 -3.11 -7.31 0.27
CA ASP A 14 -3.30 -7.07 1.70
C ASP A 14 -3.98 -5.72 1.97
N LEU A 15 -3.58 -4.69 1.22
CA LEU A 15 -4.19 -3.35 1.32
C LEU A 15 -5.66 -3.36 0.87
N ASP A 16 -5.96 -4.06 -0.23
CA ASP A 16 -7.33 -4.20 -0.72
C ASP A 16 -8.21 -5.01 0.26
N SER A 17 -7.65 -6.07 0.85
CA SER A 17 -8.32 -6.85 1.89
C SER A 17 -8.61 -6.01 3.15
N ALA A 18 -7.69 -5.12 3.53
CA ALA A 18 -7.90 -4.18 4.63
C ALA A 18 -9.00 -3.15 4.29
N ALA A 19 -9.03 -2.64 3.05
CA ALA A 19 -10.10 -1.77 2.58
C ALA A 19 -11.46 -2.50 2.62
N PHE A 20 -11.52 -3.73 2.13
CA PHE A 20 -12.72 -4.57 2.21
C PHE A 20 -13.20 -4.74 3.65
N TYR A 21 -12.30 -5.04 4.59
CA TYR A 21 -12.63 -5.19 6.01
C TYR A 21 -13.31 -3.92 6.58
N PHE A 22 -12.76 -2.74 6.34
CA PHE A 22 -13.36 -1.49 6.83
C PHE A 22 -14.69 -1.18 6.12
N ASN A 23 -14.80 -1.45 4.83
CA ASN A 23 -16.04 -1.30 4.07
C ASN A 23 -17.18 -2.14 4.65
N GLU A 24 -16.94 -3.43 4.92
CA GLU A 24 -17.95 -4.30 5.53
C GLU A 24 -18.29 -3.91 6.96
N ARG A 25 -17.28 -3.46 7.73
CA ARG A 25 -17.48 -2.97 9.09
C ARG A 25 -18.38 -1.72 9.12
N ILE A 26 -18.12 -0.74 8.26
CA ILE A 26 -18.95 0.47 8.14
C ILE A 26 -20.37 0.09 7.76
N LYS A 27 -20.57 -0.75 6.74
CA LYS A 27 -21.92 -1.20 6.33
C LYS A 27 -22.67 -1.89 7.47
N LYS A 28 -21.99 -2.73 8.24
CA LYS A 28 -22.58 -3.40 9.40
C LYS A 28 -23.05 -2.38 10.45
N ARG A 29 -22.19 -1.43 10.84
CA ARG A 29 -22.55 -0.38 11.80
C ARG A 29 -23.65 0.54 11.27
N LEU A 30 -23.66 0.80 9.96
CA LEU A 30 -24.75 1.50 9.29
C LEU A 30 -26.10 0.80 9.50
N ALA A 31 -26.15 -0.51 9.30
CA ALA A 31 -27.34 -1.33 9.48
C ALA A 31 -27.78 -1.48 10.95
N GLU A 32 -26.84 -1.41 11.89
CA GLU A 32 -27.10 -1.47 13.34
C GLU A 32 -27.42 -0.10 13.96
N ASP A 33 -27.50 0.95 13.14
CA ASP A 33 -27.62 2.37 13.54
C ASP A 33 -26.55 2.84 14.56
N ASP A 34 -25.41 2.16 14.57
CA ASP A 34 -24.25 2.50 15.38
C ASP A 34 -23.42 3.57 14.64
N ARG A 35 -23.48 4.81 15.15
CA ARG A 35 -22.82 5.98 14.54
C ARG A 35 -21.57 6.41 15.31
N ASP A 36 -21.34 5.86 16.50
CA ASP A 36 -20.33 6.37 17.41
C ASP A 36 -18.91 6.11 16.90
N GLY A 37 -18.18 7.18 16.58
CA GLY A 37 -16.82 7.06 16.06
C GLY A 37 -16.72 6.45 14.66
N ILE A 38 -17.82 6.30 13.92
CA ILE A 38 -17.83 5.77 12.54
C ILE A 38 -16.95 6.60 11.59
N ALA A 39 -16.75 7.88 11.90
CA ALA A 39 -15.86 8.77 11.16
C ALA A 39 -14.40 8.28 11.12
N TYR A 40 -13.91 7.64 12.20
CA TYR A 40 -12.55 7.09 12.22
C TYR A 40 -12.42 5.87 11.31
N GLU A 41 -13.46 5.05 11.22
CA GLU A 41 -13.51 3.92 10.29
C GLU A 41 -13.60 4.41 8.84
N CYS A 42 -14.37 5.47 8.58
CA CYS A 42 -14.41 6.11 7.27
C CYS A 42 -13.02 6.64 6.87
N MET A 43 -12.34 7.34 7.77
CA MET A 43 -10.96 7.81 7.54
C MET A 43 -10.00 6.64 7.27
N ALA A 44 -10.13 5.53 8.00
CA ALA A 44 -9.34 4.33 7.78
C ALA A 44 -9.61 3.71 6.39
N LEU A 45 -10.88 3.56 6.00
CA LEU A 45 -11.27 3.06 4.69
C LEU A 45 -10.73 3.95 3.56
N ALA A 46 -10.91 5.26 3.66
CA ALA A 46 -10.44 6.23 2.66
C ALA A 46 -8.91 6.12 2.49
N THR A 47 -8.18 5.99 3.60
CA THR A 47 -6.71 5.80 3.60
C THR A 47 -6.31 4.48 2.93
N MET A 48 -6.96 3.37 3.29
CA MET A 48 -6.67 2.06 2.72
C MET A 48 -6.99 2.01 1.21
N CYS A 49 -8.09 2.62 0.77
CA CYS A 49 -8.41 2.75 -0.65
C CYS A 49 -7.34 3.56 -1.40
N ALA A 50 -6.87 4.65 -0.80
CA ALA A 50 -5.85 5.50 -1.41
C ALA A 50 -4.49 4.80 -1.55
N PHE A 51 -4.07 4.02 -0.54
CA PHE A 51 -2.86 3.19 -0.61
C PHE A 51 -3.02 2.03 -1.59
N THR A 52 -4.19 1.39 -1.61
CA THR A 52 -4.51 0.31 -2.55
C THR A 52 -4.42 0.80 -3.99
N TRP A 53 -4.95 1.98 -4.30
CA TRP A 53 -4.82 2.60 -5.62
C TRP A 53 -3.36 2.76 -6.06
N GLU A 54 -2.50 3.30 -5.19
CA GLU A 54 -1.07 3.42 -5.50
C GLU A 54 -0.41 2.05 -5.68
N ALA A 55 -0.77 1.07 -4.85
CA ALA A 55 -0.25 -0.28 -4.93
C ALA A 55 -0.67 -1.00 -6.23
N TYR A 56 -1.90 -0.80 -6.71
CA TYR A 56 -2.37 -1.28 -8.02
C TYR A 56 -1.53 -0.70 -9.16
N LEU A 57 -1.31 0.62 -9.16
CA LEU A 57 -0.46 1.27 -10.16
C LEU A 57 0.98 0.74 -10.13
N ASN A 58 1.54 0.52 -8.94
CA ASN A 58 2.87 -0.06 -8.78
C ASN A 58 2.93 -1.49 -9.30
N PHE A 59 1.90 -2.31 -9.01
CA PHE A 59 1.81 -3.69 -9.48
C PHE A 59 1.74 -3.77 -11.01
N TYR A 60 0.81 -3.04 -11.64
CA TYR A 60 0.72 -3.04 -13.11
C TYR A 60 1.94 -2.43 -13.76
N GLY A 61 2.51 -1.38 -13.16
CA GLY A 61 3.77 -0.82 -13.61
C GLY A 61 4.88 -1.87 -13.63
N PHE A 62 5.04 -2.62 -12.53
CA PHE A 62 6.01 -3.70 -12.42
C PHE A 62 5.76 -4.83 -13.44
N LYS A 63 4.51 -5.27 -13.60
CA LYS A 63 4.16 -6.40 -14.50
C LYS A 63 4.23 -6.03 -15.98
N LEU A 64 3.85 -4.81 -16.36
CA LEU A 64 3.60 -4.46 -17.76
C LEU A 64 4.66 -3.54 -18.38
N LEU A 65 5.45 -2.84 -17.57
CA LEU A 65 6.46 -1.88 -18.05
C LEU A 65 7.88 -2.46 -17.83
N LYS A 66 8.56 -2.80 -18.93
CA LYS A 66 9.90 -3.45 -18.94
C LYS A 66 11.01 -2.72 -18.15
N ALA A 67 10.86 -1.43 -17.86
CA ALA A 67 11.84 -0.60 -17.15
C ALA A 67 11.19 0.18 -16.00
N PHE A 68 10.42 -0.51 -15.15
CA PHE A 68 9.76 0.12 -14.00
C PHE A 68 10.78 0.53 -12.92
N ARG A 69 11.43 1.69 -13.08
CA ARG A 69 12.21 2.39 -12.04
C ARG A 69 11.39 3.44 -11.30
N ASN A 70 10.06 3.30 -11.36
CA ASN A 70 9.10 4.40 -11.30
C ASN A 70 8.27 4.44 -10.01
N GLU A 71 8.67 3.66 -8.99
CA GLU A 71 8.01 3.67 -7.67
C GLU A 71 7.95 5.08 -7.07
N ARG A 72 8.97 5.92 -7.32
CA ARG A 72 9.02 7.31 -6.84
C ARG A 72 8.24 8.32 -7.69
N TRP A 73 7.62 7.89 -8.79
CA TRP A 73 6.85 8.82 -9.61
C TRP A 73 5.61 9.32 -8.87
N PRO A 74 5.21 10.58 -9.11
CA PRO A 74 3.91 11.05 -8.67
C PRO A 74 2.77 10.15 -9.21
N LEU A 75 1.69 9.96 -8.43
CA LEU A 75 0.57 9.09 -8.79
C LEU A 75 -0.04 9.42 -10.16
N HIS A 76 -0.14 10.70 -10.53
CA HIS A 76 -0.66 11.09 -11.85
C HIS A 76 0.20 10.58 -13.01
N ARG A 77 1.53 10.52 -12.84
CA ARG A 77 2.43 9.95 -13.86
C ARG A 77 2.32 8.43 -13.89
N LYS A 78 2.25 7.78 -12.73
CA LYS A 78 2.03 6.32 -12.65
C LYS A 78 0.75 5.92 -13.38
N SER A 79 -0.37 6.56 -13.07
CA SER A 79 -1.66 6.30 -13.70
C SER A 79 -1.65 6.57 -15.20
N HIS A 80 -1.04 7.68 -15.65
CA HIS A 80 -0.91 7.98 -17.08
C HIS A 80 -0.22 6.84 -17.85
N HIS A 81 0.95 6.40 -17.40
CA HIS A 81 1.71 5.36 -18.10
C HIS A 81 1.06 3.98 -18.03
N VAL A 82 0.46 3.63 -16.89
CA VAL A 82 -0.27 2.37 -16.75
C VAL A 82 -1.50 2.36 -17.66
N PHE A 83 -2.32 3.41 -17.65
CA PHE A 83 -3.49 3.50 -18.53
C PHE A 83 -3.12 3.55 -20.01
N GLN A 84 -2.04 4.24 -20.37
CA GLN A 84 -1.51 4.22 -21.73
C GLN A 84 -1.14 2.78 -22.16
N LYS A 85 -0.47 2.02 -21.29
CA LYS A 85 -0.08 0.63 -21.56
C LYS A 85 -1.30 -0.29 -21.69
N LEU A 86 -2.32 -0.06 -20.87
CA LEU A 86 -3.60 -0.80 -20.87
C LEU A 86 -4.58 -0.31 -21.95
N LYS A 87 -4.24 0.76 -22.70
CA LYS A 87 -5.12 1.41 -23.68
C LYS A 87 -6.46 1.88 -23.08
N ILE A 88 -6.47 2.24 -21.80
CA ILE A 88 -7.64 2.80 -21.10
C ILE A 88 -7.61 4.33 -21.24
N LYS A 89 -8.77 4.92 -21.58
CA LYS A 89 -8.97 6.37 -21.61
C LYS A 89 -9.85 6.77 -20.43
N PRO A 90 -9.28 7.20 -19.29
CA PRO A 90 -10.06 7.57 -18.12
C PRO A 90 -10.85 8.88 -18.34
N ASP A 91 -12.12 8.89 -17.95
CA ASP A 91 -12.95 10.10 -17.90
C ASP A 91 -12.93 10.69 -16.47
N TRP A 92 -11.93 11.52 -16.19
CA TRP A 92 -11.65 12.04 -14.84
C TRP A 92 -12.76 12.86 -14.15
N PRO A 93 -13.63 13.60 -14.87
CA PRO A 93 -14.74 14.30 -14.25
C PRO A 93 -15.89 13.41 -13.77
N THR A 94 -15.94 12.13 -14.16
CA THR A 94 -17.08 11.24 -13.88
C THR A 94 -16.67 10.00 -13.09
N ARG A 95 -17.63 9.37 -12.41
CA ARG A 95 -17.40 8.08 -11.73
C ARG A 95 -17.13 6.99 -12.80
N PRO A 96 -16.18 6.08 -12.57
CA PRO A 96 -15.45 5.86 -11.30
C PRO A 96 -14.16 6.69 -11.12
N TYR A 97 -13.64 7.34 -12.17
CA TYR A 97 -12.32 8.00 -12.12
C TYR A 97 -12.29 9.27 -11.28
N LEU A 98 -13.44 9.93 -11.11
CA LEU A 98 -13.59 11.03 -10.15
C LEU A 98 -13.22 10.56 -8.73
N SER A 99 -13.69 9.39 -8.32
CA SER A 99 -13.37 8.80 -7.02
C SER A 99 -11.88 8.45 -6.90
N ILE A 100 -11.27 7.92 -7.96
CA ILE A 100 -9.81 7.68 -8.01
C ILE A 100 -9.00 8.97 -7.85
N ARG A 101 -9.44 10.04 -8.52
CA ARG A 101 -8.83 11.37 -8.37
C ARG A 101 -8.96 11.85 -6.93
N ASN A 102 -10.12 11.67 -6.31
CA ASN A 102 -10.36 12.03 -4.92
C ASN A 102 -9.50 11.22 -3.95
N LEU A 103 -9.28 9.91 -4.18
CA LEU A 103 -8.37 9.08 -3.38
C LEU A 103 -6.93 9.62 -3.41
N THR A 104 -6.48 10.17 -4.54
CA THR A 104 -5.16 10.83 -4.63
C THR A 104 -5.11 12.09 -3.76
N THR A 105 -6.20 12.86 -3.72
CA THR A 105 -6.34 14.03 -2.83
C THR A 105 -6.32 13.62 -1.36
N VAL A 106 -7.12 12.62 -0.99
CA VAL A 106 -7.17 12.05 0.38
C VAL A 106 -5.80 11.61 0.85
N ARG A 107 -5.09 10.82 0.04
CA ARG A 107 -3.71 10.38 0.33
C ARG A 107 -2.84 11.56 0.73
N ASN A 108 -2.81 12.59 -0.11
CA ASN A 108 -1.91 13.73 0.10
C ASN A 108 -2.31 14.54 1.34
N MET A 109 -3.61 14.75 1.58
CA MET A 109 -4.06 15.46 2.77
C MET A 109 -3.71 14.71 4.06
N LEU A 110 -4.06 13.42 4.14
CA LEU A 110 -3.86 12.62 5.35
C LEU A 110 -2.39 12.29 5.60
N ALA A 111 -1.61 11.98 4.55
CA ALA A 111 -0.20 11.64 4.69
C ALA A 111 0.69 12.86 5.00
N HIS A 112 0.31 14.06 4.57
CA HIS A 112 1.09 15.27 4.84
C HIS A 112 0.57 16.07 6.05
N GLY A 113 -0.67 15.85 6.48
CA GLY A 113 -1.20 16.25 7.79
C GLY A 113 -0.88 17.68 8.23
N LYS A 114 -0.87 18.64 7.28
CA LYS A 114 -0.45 20.01 7.60
C LYS A 114 -1.47 20.67 8.53
N PRO A 115 -1.04 21.33 9.61
CA PRO A 115 -1.94 22.10 10.44
C PRO A 115 -2.58 23.22 9.61
N VAL A 116 -3.82 23.54 9.93
CA VAL A 116 -4.58 24.62 9.30
C VAL A 116 -5.06 25.53 10.43
N GLU A 117 -4.64 26.80 10.37
CA GLU A 117 -5.10 27.87 11.25
C GLU A 117 -5.65 28.97 10.33
N GLU A 118 -6.98 29.12 10.30
CA GLU A 118 -7.67 30.02 9.38
C GLU A 118 -8.72 30.83 10.15
N THR A 119 -8.76 32.13 9.88
CA THR A 119 -9.84 33.01 10.34
C THR A 119 -10.81 33.20 9.19
N ILE A 120 -12.05 32.77 9.37
CA ILE A 120 -13.11 32.98 8.39
C ILE A 120 -13.82 34.29 8.73
N ASP A 121 -13.59 35.31 7.90
CA ASP A 121 -14.33 36.57 7.93
C ASP A 121 -15.28 36.62 6.73
N LYS A 122 -16.58 36.64 7.00
CA LYS A 122 -17.64 36.57 5.98
C LYS A 122 -18.68 37.64 6.27
N ILE A 123 -18.93 38.48 5.28
CA ILE A 123 -20.05 39.42 5.30
C ILE A 123 -21.28 38.66 4.80
N GLU A 124 -22.28 38.52 5.65
CA GLU A 124 -23.56 37.88 5.31
C GLU A 124 -24.69 38.91 5.36
N GLU A 125 -25.56 38.86 4.36
CA GLU A 125 -26.79 39.66 4.31
C GLU A 125 -27.94 38.81 4.87
N GLY A 126 -28.60 39.29 5.92
CA GLY A 126 -29.72 38.60 6.54
C GLY A 126 -30.08 39.19 7.90
N SER A 127 -31.20 38.76 8.47
CA SER A 127 -31.51 39.08 9.87
C SER A 127 -30.52 38.36 10.81
N PRO A 128 -30.24 38.92 12.00
CA PRO A 128 -29.35 38.27 12.98
C PRO A 128 -29.76 36.83 13.30
N SER A 129 -31.06 36.52 13.33
CA SER A 129 -31.58 35.17 13.58
C SER A 129 -31.38 34.20 12.42
N GLU A 130 -31.29 34.67 11.18
CA GLU A 130 -31.01 33.83 10.02
C GLU A 130 -29.51 33.49 9.96
N ILE A 131 -28.66 34.49 10.23
CA ILE A 131 -27.20 34.33 10.29
C ILE A 131 -26.81 33.38 11.42
N ASP A 132 -27.40 33.51 12.61
CA ASP A 132 -27.10 32.63 13.75
C ASP A 132 -27.47 31.15 13.50
N ARG A 133 -28.46 30.89 12.64
CA ARG A 133 -28.83 29.53 12.22
C ARG A 133 -27.91 28.96 11.14
N GLN A 134 -27.23 29.81 10.36
CA GLN A 134 -26.31 29.42 9.30
C GLN A 134 -24.87 29.36 9.84
N ARG A 135 -24.61 28.40 10.74
CA ARG A 135 -23.26 28.21 11.27
C ARG A 135 -22.28 27.92 10.14
N ILE A 136 -21.16 28.65 10.15
CA ILE A 136 -20.02 28.40 9.25
C ILE A 136 -19.50 26.99 9.52
N ASP A 137 -19.30 26.22 8.46
CA ASP A 137 -18.64 24.93 8.57
C ASP A 137 -17.15 25.13 8.88
N LEU A 138 -16.75 24.68 10.08
CA LEU A 138 -15.37 24.72 10.55
C LEU A 138 -14.68 23.35 10.41
N SER A 139 -15.29 22.43 9.66
CA SER A 139 -14.71 21.12 9.40
C SER A 139 -13.40 21.25 8.62
N GLY A 140 -12.44 20.38 8.94
CA GLY A 140 -11.24 20.25 8.14
C GLY A 140 -11.61 19.65 6.79
N LYS A 141 -11.08 20.20 5.69
CA LYS A 141 -11.35 19.74 4.31
C LYS A 141 -11.24 18.22 4.09
N TRP A 142 -10.39 17.54 4.86
CA TRP A 142 -10.27 16.07 4.80
C TRP A 142 -11.54 15.33 5.22
N GLN A 143 -12.39 15.94 6.06
CA GLN A 143 -13.63 15.35 6.56
C GLN A 143 -14.66 15.16 5.44
N GLU A 144 -14.68 16.03 4.43
CA GLU A 144 -15.54 15.92 3.24
C GLU A 144 -15.37 14.57 2.51
N PHE A 145 -14.18 13.98 2.60
CA PHE A 145 -13.84 12.72 1.96
C PHE A 145 -14.03 11.50 2.86
N CYS A 146 -14.29 11.71 4.15
CA CYS A 146 -14.38 10.67 5.18
C CYS A 146 -15.81 10.51 5.71
N THR A 147 -16.81 10.71 4.85
CA THR A 147 -18.21 10.42 5.13
C THR A 147 -18.56 9.02 4.64
N THR A 148 -19.53 8.37 5.27
CA THR A 148 -19.95 6.99 4.96
C THR A 148 -20.25 6.81 3.47
N ASP A 149 -21.05 7.70 2.89
CA ASP A 149 -21.44 7.61 1.49
C ASP A 149 -20.23 7.72 0.58
N LYS A 150 -19.34 8.69 0.86
CA LYS A 150 -18.15 8.92 0.04
C LYS A 150 -17.17 7.75 0.09
N VAL A 151 -16.91 7.18 1.25
CA VAL A 151 -15.91 6.11 1.38
C VAL A 151 -16.42 4.80 0.78
N LEU A 152 -17.72 4.52 0.89
CA LEU A 152 -18.35 3.36 0.26
C LEU A 152 -18.37 3.51 -1.27
N GLU A 153 -18.71 4.69 -1.80
CA GLU A 153 -18.62 4.99 -3.24
C GLU A 153 -17.19 4.87 -3.76
N GLN A 154 -16.21 5.38 -3.01
CA GLN A 154 -14.80 5.31 -3.39
C GLN A 154 -14.28 3.87 -3.44
N TYR A 155 -14.66 3.04 -2.46
CA TYR A 155 -14.30 1.62 -2.47
C TYR A 155 -14.89 0.90 -3.68
N GLU A 156 -16.19 1.09 -3.95
CA GLU A 156 -16.86 0.50 -5.12
C GLU A 156 -16.19 0.91 -6.44
N ASP A 157 -15.90 2.20 -6.60
CA ASP A 157 -15.26 2.73 -7.81
C ASP A 157 -13.82 2.24 -7.97
N LEU A 158 -13.09 2.05 -6.86
CA LEU A 158 -11.77 1.45 -6.87
C LEU A 158 -11.81 0.01 -7.40
N GLN A 159 -12.78 -0.80 -6.96
CA GLN A 159 -12.96 -2.16 -7.47
C GLN A 159 -13.30 -2.17 -8.97
N LYS A 160 -14.19 -1.29 -9.42
CA LYS A 160 -14.55 -1.17 -10.86
C LYS A 160 -13.33 -0.84 -11.72
N VAL A 161 -12.48 0.09 -11.27
CA VAL A 161 -11.27 0.47 -11.99
C VAL A 161 -10.25 -0.68 -11.97
N TRP A 162 -10.07 -1.37 -10.85
CA TRP A 162 -9.24 -2.56 -10.78
C TRP A 162 -9.68 -3.65 -11.77
N GLU A 163 -10.97 -3.98 -11.79
CA GLU A 163 -11.52 -4.97 -12.73
C GLU A 163 -11.29 -4.58 -14.19
N GLN A 164 -11.47 -3.30 -14.53
CA GLN A 164 -11.23 -2.80 -15.87
C GLN A 164 -9.74 -2.93 -16.25
N MET A 165 -8.84 -2.55 -15.33
CA MET A 165 -7.39 -2.67 -15.55
C MET A 165 -6.98 -4.14 -15.70
N PHE A 166 -7.55 -5.03 -14.88
CA PHE A 166 -7.28 -6.46 -14.93
C PHE A 166 -7.71 -7.05 -16.27
N LYS A 167 -8.95 -6.79 -16.71
CA LYS A 167 -9.45 -7.21 -18.03
C LYS A 167 -8.58 -6.69 -19.18
N ALA A 168 -8.12 -5.44 -19.11
CA ALA A 168 -7.27 -4.85 -20.13
C ALA A 168 -5.81 -5.35 -20.11
N SER A 169 -5.35 -5.91 -18.99
CA SER A 169 -3.95 -6.31 -18.80
C SER A 169 -3.58 -7.63 -19.47
N GLY A 170 -4.55 -8.52 -19.67
CA GLY A 170 -4.32 -9.89 -20.14
C GLY A 170 -3.62 -10.80 -19.10
N LEU A 171 -3.49 -10.35 -17.85
CA LEU A 171 -2.97 -11.17 -16.74
C LEU A 171 -4.00 -12.20 -16.29
N GLY A 172 -3.54 -13.36 -15.82
CA GLY A 172 -4.37 -14.33 -15.14
C GLY A 172 -4.47 -14.05 -13.62
N PRO A 173 -5.46 -14.63 -12.91
CA PRO A 173 -5.60 -14.43 -11.46
C PRO A 173 -4.36 -14.84 -10.66
N PHE A 174 -3.66 -15.90 -11.08
CA PHE A 174 -2.44 -16.34 -10.41
C PHE A 174 -1.28 -15.34 -10.55
N ASP A 175 -1.29 -14.48 -11.57
CA ASP A 175 -0.26 -13.46 -11.76
C ASP A 175 -0.37 -12.31 -10.75
N THR A 176 -1.53 -12.17 -10.09
CA THR A 176 -1.82 -11.11 -9.12
C THR A 176 -1.66 -11.57 -7.68
N MET A 177 -1.49 -12.86 -7.43
CA MET A 177 -1.38 -13.42 -6.08
C MET A 177 0.06 -13.46 -5.58
N SER A 178 0.26 -13.24 -4.28
CA SER A 178 1.54 -13.52 -3.62
C SER A 178 1.80 -15.03 -3.60
N HIS A 179 2.99 -15.48 -4.00
CA HIS A 179 3.34 -16.90 -4.05
C HIS A 179 4.85 -17.15 -3.88
N GLY A 180 5.25 -18.37 -3.52
CA GLY A 180 6.64 -18.80 -3.40
C GLY A 180 6.91 -20.10 -4.17
N GLN A 181 8.14 -20.27 -4.64
CA GLN A 181 8.62 -21.49 -5.29
C GLN A 181 10.03 -21.80 -4.80
N GLY A 182 10.36 -23.08 -4.63
CA GLY A 182 11.67 -23.48 -4.16
C GLY A 182 12.08 -24.85 -4.69
N GLY A 183 13.39 -25.06 -4.81
CA GLY A 183 13.99 -26.30 -5.26
C GLY A 183 15.32 -26.55 -4.57
N VAL A 184 15.65 -27.83 -4.42
CA VAL A 184 16.96 -28.28 -3.93
C VAL A 184 17.61 -29.08 -5.05
N GLU A 185 18.81 -28.67 -5.43
CA GLU A 185 19.65 -29.34 -6.41
C GLU A 185 20.81 -30.02 -5.67
N TYR A 186 20.95 -31.32 -5.86
CA TYR A 186 22.16 -32.02 -5.42
C TYR A 186 23.32 -31.59 -6.32
N ILE A 187 24.46 -31.22 -5.73
CA ILE A 187 25.64 -30.81 -6.50
C ILE A 187 26.64 -31.96 -6.49
N GLU A 188 27.22 -32.23 -5.32
CA GLU A 188 28.14 -33.34 -5.08
C GLU A 188 28.28 -33.55 -3.57
N ASP A 189 28.84 -34.71 -3.22
CA ASP A 189 29.32 -35.01 -1.88
C ASP A 189 30.75 -34.46 -1.74
N VAL A 190 31.01 -33.78 -0.62
CA VAL A 190 32.37 -33.32 -0.30
C VAL A 190 32.96 -34.28 0.72
N GLU A 191 33.94 -35.08 0.31
CA GLU A 191 34.72 -35.89 1.25
C GLU A 191 35.57 -34.99 2.14
N VAL A 192 35.21 -34.91 3.42
CA VAL A 192 36.03 -34.22 4.42
C VAL A 192 37.13 -35.17 4.85
N THR A 193 38.33 -35.01 4.28
CA THR A 193 39.52 -35.73 4.75
C THR A 193 40.06 -35.05 6.01
N GLU A 194 39.85 -35.66 7.18
CA GLU A 194 40.52 -35.23 8.40
C GLU A 194 42.03 -35.50 8.30
N VAL A 195 42.84 -34.44 8.18
CA VAL A 195 44.29 -34.55 8.29
C VAL A 195 44.66 -34.66 9.77
N ILE A 196 44.73 -35.89 10.28
CA ILE A 196 45.34 -36.16 11.59
C ILE A 196 46.85 -35.92 11.49
N THR A 197 47.31 -34.76 11.93
CA THR A 197 48.75 -34.47 12.05
C THR A 197 49.31 -35.19 13.29
N LYS A 198 50.03 -36.30 13.07
CA LYS A 198 50.90 -36.89 14.10
C LYS A 198 52.07 -35.93 14.39
N LYS A 199 52.07 -35.29 15.57
CA LYS A 199 53.25 -34.59 16.10
C LYS A 199 54.34 -35.61 16.44
N ALA A 200 55.41 -35.63 15.63
CA ALA A 200 56.68 -36.24 16.00
C ALA A 200 57.36 -35.34 17.05
N ALA A 201 57.53 -35.84 18.28
CA ALA A 201 58.36 -35.20 19.28
C ALA A 201 59.82 -35.64 19.09
N PHE A 202 60.67 -34.74 18.60
CA PHE A 202 62.13 -34.86 18.70
C PHE A 202 62.64 -33.82 19.70
N GLY A 203 63.39 -34.29 20.69
CA GLY A 203 63.79 -33.54 21.88
C GLY A 203 64.83 -32.45 21.66
N LYS A 204 64.96 -31.59 22.67
CA LYS A 204 66.18 -30.85 23.00
C LYS A 204 66.33 -30.78 24.51
N GLY A 205 67.53 -31.11 24.98
CA GLY A 205 67.87 -31.20 26.39
C GLY A 205 68.38 -29.90 27.01
N LEU A 206 68.79 -30.10 28.27
CA LEU A 206 69.78 -29.36 29.06
C LEU A 206 69.36 -28.03 29.69
N ALA A 207 69.23 -28.03 31.03
CA ALA A 207 70.16 -27.29 31.90
C ALA A 207 70.05 -27.77 33.37
N LYS A 208 71.20 -27.90 34.03
CA LYS A 208 71.38 -28.24 35.46
C LYS A 208 71.01 -27.06 36.38
N PRO A 209 70.59 -27.30 37.64
CA PRO A 209 70.43 -26.24 38.64
C PRO A 209 71.74 -25.93 39.39
N ALA A 210 71.89 -24.65 39.75
CA ALA A 210 73.00 -24.12 40.55
C ALA A 210 72.82 -24.40 42.06
N LYS A 211 73.96 -24.42 42.74
CA LYS A 211 74.21 -24.75 44.14
C LYS A 211 73.70 -23.68 45.13
N SER A 212 73.47 -24.11 46.37
CA SER A 212 73.78 -23.34 47.59
C SER A 212 75.22 -23.61 48.01
#